data_AF-A0A1R3GHU0-F1
#
_entry.id   AF-A0A1R3GHU0-F1
#
_cell.length_a   1.000
_cell.length_b   1.000
_cell.length_c   1.000
_cell.angle_alpha   90.00
_cell.angle_beta   90.00
_cell.angle_gamma   90.00
#
_symmetry.space_group_name_H-M   'P 1'
#
loop_
_entity.id
_entity.type
_entity.pdbx_description
1 polymer ?
#
loop_
_entity_poly.entity_id
_entity_poly.type
_entity_poly.pdbx_seq_one_letter_code
_entity_poly.pdbx_strand_id
1 'polypeptide(L)'
;MAFETTKAMSRLLALFRSLSDDEFSKLRSGPVKSPSVVFLNFDDESYLLGLACKEKLKDLNQAAIVVSQLGKKCSDEELNRFDIAYHNMKQRVIDVNKIDYNSRHVGKTIEKMQKFTNATVVLFAALTGLNELEAVKKKMHKWKRND
;
A
#
# COMPACT_ATOMS: atom_id res chain seq x y z
N MET A 1 -11.05 4.09 -9.47
CA MET A 1 -9.63 3.89 -9.84
C MET A 1 -8.72 4.66 -8.89
N ALA A 2 -8.79 6.01 -8.86
CA ALA A 2 -7.91 6.83 -8.00
C ALA A 2 -7.87 6.37 -6.54
N PHE A 3 -9.01 6.17 -5.87
CA PHE A 3 -9.03 5.76 -4.46
C PHE A 3 -8.42 4.38 -4.18
N GLU A 4 -8.69 3.38 -5.02
CA GLU A 4 -8.09 2.04 -4.89
C GLU A 4 -6.58 2.07 -5.16
N THR A 5 -6.15 2.86 -6.15
CA THR A 5 -4.73 3.11 -6.41
C THR A 5 -4.06 3.79 -5.22
N THR A 6 -4.69 4.81 -4.62
CA THR A 6 -4.20 5.48 -3.42
C THR A 6 -4.12 4.53 -2.23
N LYS A 7 -5.11 3.65 -2.04
CA LYS A 7 -5.07 2.63 -0.99
C LYS A 7 -3.88 1.68 -1.18
N ALA A 8 -3.59 1.27 -2.41
CA ALA A 8 -2.40 0.46 -2.72
C ALA A 8 -1.10 1.24 -2.47
N MET A 9 -1.02 2.51 -2.89
CA MET A 9 0.13 3.40 -2.62
C MET A 9 0.37 3.56 -1.11
N SER A 10 -0.67 3.84 -0.32
CA SER A 10 -0.57 3.96 1.14
C SER A 10 -0.05 2.67 1.80
N ARG A 11 -0.50 1.51 1.33
CA ARG A 11 -0.01 0.21 1.81
C ARG A 11 1.46 -0.02 1.45
N LEU A 12 1.86 0.29 0.22
CA LEU A 12 3.26 0.20 -0.20
C LEU A 12 4.17 1.15 0.59
N LEU A 13 3.71 2.38 0.86
CA LEU A 13 4.43 3.35 1.69
C LEU A 13 4.59 2.86 3.14
N ALA A 14 3.53 2.29 3.72
CA ALA A 14 3.59 1.73 5.06
C ALA A 14 4.52 0.50 5.12
N LEU A 15 4.43 -0.38 4.12
CA LEU A 15 5.32 -1.53 3.98
C LEU A 15 6.78 -1.08 3.91
N PHE A 16 7.11 -0.16 3.00
CA PHE A 16 8.45 0.38 2.84
C PHE A 16 9.03 0.94 4.16
N ARG A 17 8.25 1.75 4.90
CA ARG A 17 8.68 2.28 6.19
C ARG A 17 8.92 1.19 7.24
N SER A 18 8.07 0.17 7.25
CA SER A 18 8.16 -0.95 8.21
C SER A 18 9.34 -1.90 7.96
N LEU A 19 10.03 -1.76 6.83
CA LEU A 19 11.23 -2.52 6.50
C LEU A 19 12.53 -1.81 6.94
N SER A 20 12.43 -0.67 7.63
CA SER A 20 13.60 0.03 8.17
C SER A 20 14.19 -0.69 9.38
N ASP A 21 15.50 -0.52 9.60
CA ASP A 21 16.21 -1.14 10.71
C ASP A 21 15.63 -0.75 12.08
N ASP A 22 15.16 0.49 12.22
CA ASP A 22 14.50 0.99 13.43
C ASP A 22 13.17 0.25 13.70
N GLU A 23 12.33 0.12 12.68
CA GLU A 23 11.07 -0.61 12.79
C GLU A 23 11.29 -2.11 13.04
N PHE A 24 12.31 -2.70 12.42
CA PHE A 24 12.70 -4.09 12.68
C PHE A 24 13.21 -4.27 14.12
N SER A 25 14.01 -3.33 14.62
CA SER A 25 14.50 -3.34 16.00
C SER A 25 13.34 -3.24 16.99
N LYS A 26 12.36 -2.36 16.75
CA LYS A 26 11.13 -2.25 17.55
C LYS A 26 10.31 -3.53 17.53
N LEU A 27 10.16 -4.18 16.37
CA LEU A 27 9.46 -5.46 16.25
C LEU A 27 10.13 -6.52 17.14
N ARG A 28 11.46 -6.60 17.08
CA ARG A 28 12.27 -7.58 17.82
C ARG A 28 12.29 -7.33 19.32
N SER A 29 12.32 -6.07 19.75
CA SER A 29 12.38 -5.72 21.18
C SER A 29 11.01 -5.61 21.85
N GLY A 30 9.94 -5.43 21.07
CA GLY A 30 8.59 -5.21 21.58
C GLY A 30 7.65 -6.42 21.36
N PRO A 31 6.88 -6.45 20.26
CA PRO A 31 5.86 -7.48 20.01
C PRO A 31 6.35 -8.92 20.18
N VAL A 32 7.54 -9.22 19.64
CA VAL A 32 8.15 -10.57 19.68
C VAL A 32 8.48 -11.00 21.12
N LYS A 33 8.81 -10.07 22.01
CA LYS A 33 9.17 -10.33 23.41
C LYS A 33 8.02 -10.12 24.39
N SER A 34 6.81 -9.86 23.91
CA SER A 34 5.68 -9.66 24.81
C SER A 34 5.32 -10.98 25.53
N PRO A 35 5.02 -10.95 26.84
CA PRO A 35 4.83 -12.16 27.64
C PRO A 35 3.77 -13.11 27.07
N SER A 36 2.66 -12.56 26.56
CA SER A 36 1.59 -13.33 25.95
C SER A 36 2.01 -14.02 24.64
N VAL A 37 2.84 -13.37 23.84
CA VAL A 37 3.32 -13.92 22.56
C VAL A 37 4.38 -14.99 22.81
N VAL A 38 5.30 -14.76 23.74
CA VAL A 38 6.32 -15.74 24.15
C VAL A 38 5.67 -16.99 24.74
N PHE A 39 4.67 -16.83 25.61
CA PHE A 39 3.93 -17.93 26.22
C PHE A 39 3.23 -18.81 25.19
N LEU A 40 2.62 -18.22 24.15
CA LEU A 40 1.89 -18.96 23.12
C LEU A 40 2.79 -19.63 22.08
N ASN A 41 4.02 -19.13 21.89
CA ASN A 41 4.92 -19.57 20.82
C ASN A 41 6.22 -20.21 21.35
N PHE A 42 6.27 -20.59 22.63
CA PHE A 42 7.43 -21.24 23.27
C PHE A 42 8.77 -20.50 23.05
N ASP A 43 8.73 -19.17 23.01
CA ASP A 43 9.91 -18.30 22.80
C ASP A 43 10.68 -18.51 21.47
N ASP A 44 10.05 -19.07 20.44
CA ASP A 44 10.69 -19.20 19.12
C ASP A 44 10.67 -17.86 18.36
N GLU A 45 11.69 -17.03 18.64
CA GLU A 45 11.93 -15.75 17.94
C GLU A 45 11.99 -15.93 16.42
N SER A 46 12.58 -17.03 15.92
CA SER A 46 12.73 -17.27 14.48
C SER A 46 11.38 -17.54 13.82
N TYR A 47 10.51 -18.31 14.49
CA TYR A 47 9.14 -18.55 14.04
C TYR A 47 8.32 -17.26 14.00
N LEU A 48 8.39 -16.42 15.03
CA LEU A 48 7.67 -15.14 15.11
C LEU A 48 8.12 -14.15 14.03
N LEU A 49 9.43 -14.04 13.79
CA LEU A 49 9.98 -13.25 12.69
C LEU A 49 9.54 -13.80 11.34
N GLY A 50 9.51 -15.13 11.18
CA GLY A 50 8.97 -15.79 9.99
C GLY A 50 7.50 -15.47 9.74
N LEU A 51 6.68 -15.37 10.79
CA LEU A 51 5.28 -14.97 10.70
C LEU A 51 5.15 -13.50 10.26
N ALA A 52 5.93 -12.60 10.86
CA ALA A 52 5.96 -11.19 10.47
C ALA A 52 6.38 -11.03 9.00
N CYS A 53 7.40 -11.76 8.53
CA CYS A 53 7.79 -11.77 7.12
C CYS A 53 6.65 -12.24 6.20
N LYS A 54 5.92 -13.30 6.58
CA LYS A 54 4.76 -13.78 5.81
C LYS A 54 3.66 -12.73 5.72
N GLU A 55 3.41 -11.99 6.80
CA GLU A 55 2.43 -10.91 6.82
C GLU A 55 2.83 -9.76 5.89
N LYS A 56 4.08 -9.30 5.95
CA LYS A 56 4.61 -8.28 5.03
C LYS A 56 4.56 -8.72 3.57
N LEU A 57 4.85 -9.99 3.29
CA LEU A 57 4.71 -10.56 1.95
C LEU A 57 3.26 -10.59 1.49
N LYS A 58 2.30 -10.86 2.38
CA LYS A 58 0.86 -10.81 2.06
C LYS A 58 0.44 -9.40 1.64
N ASP A 59 0.90 -8.37 2.35
CA ASP A 59 0.64 -6.97 1.98
C ASP A 59 1.23 -6.62 0.61
N LEU A 60 2.47 -7.06 0.35
CA LEU A 60 3.12 -6.87 -0.95
C LEU A 60 2.34 -7.55 -2.09
N ASN A 61 1.90 -8.80 -1.89
CA ASN A 61 1.11 -9.53 -2.88
C ASN A 61 -0.21 -8.80 -3.20
N GLN A 62 -0.87 -8.27 -2.18
CA GLN A 62 -2.11 -7.53 -2.37
C GLN A 62 -1.91 -6.25 -3.18
N ALA A 63 -0.82 -5.53 -2.94
CA ALA A 63 -0.45 -4.37 -3.74
C ALA A 63 -0.11 -4.76 -5.18
N ALA A 64 0.64 -5.86 -5.37
CA ALA A 64 1.00 -6.38 -6.69
C ALA A 64 -0.22 -6.73 -7.56
N ILE A 65 -1.31 -7.23 -6.97
CA ILE A 65 -2.58 -7.46 -7.70
C ILE A 65 -3.13 -6.14 -8.27
N VAL A 66 -3.17 -5.08 -7.46
CA VAL A 66 -3.66 -3.76 -7.90
C VAL A 66 -2.74 -3.18 -8.98
N VAL A 67 -1.43 -3.28 -8.80
CA VAL A 67 -0.45 -2.83 -9.81
C VAL A 67 -0.60 -3.61 -11.11
N SER A 68 -0.82 -4.93 -11.06
CA SER A 68 -1.07 -5.76 -12.25
C SER A 68 -2.31 -5.30 -13.02
N GLN A 69 -3.40 -4.99 -12.30
CA GLN A 69 -4.63 -4.49 -12.92
C GLN A 69 -4.46 -3.11 -13.56
N LEU A 70 -3.58 -2.27 -13.00
CA LEU A 70 -3.21 -0.98 -13.57
C LEU A 70 -2.30 -1.16 -14.79
N GLY A 71 -1.30 -2.01 -14.69
CA GLY A 71 -0.34 -2.32 -15.77
C GLY A 71 -1.03 -2.81 -17.04
N LYS A 72 -2.07 -3.64 -16.92
CA LYS A 72 -2.89 -4.10 -18.06
C LYS A 72 -3.55 -2.98 -18.87
N LYS A 73 -3.61 -1.76 -18.32
CA LYS A 73 -4.17 -0.56 -18.99
C LYS A 73 -3.08 0.34 -19.58
N CYS A 74 -1.81 0.02 -19.37
CA CYS A 74 -0.68 0.74 -19.95
C CYS A 74 -0.43 0.26 -21.38
N SER A 75 -0.04 1.19 -22.25
CA SER A 75 0.42 0.90 -23.61
C SER A 75 1.83 0.29 -23.64
N ASP A 76 2.59 0.47 -22.56
CA ASP A 76 3.90 -0.13 -22.37
C ASP A 76 3.77 -1.64 -22.12
N GLU A 77 4.42 -2.46 -22.96
CA GLU A 77 4.31 -3.92 -22.90
C GLU A 77 4.92 -4.52 -21.64
N GLU A 78 5.98 -3.92 -21.09
CA GLU A 78 6.62 -4.40 -19.88
C GLU A 78 5.72 -4.17 -18.66
N LEU A 79 5.09 -2.99 -18.58
CA LEU A 79 4.12 -2.68 -17.54
C LEU A 79 2.87 -3.56 -17.64
N ASN A 80 2.42 -3.89 -18.86
CA ASN A 80 1.28 -4.78 -19.08
C ASN A 80 1.52 -6.19 -18.52
N ARG A 81 2.77 -6.67 -18.60
CA ARG A 81 3.20 -8.01 -18.16
C ARG A 81 3.75 -8.02 -16.73
N PHE A 82 3.44 -7.01 -15.93
CA PHE A 82 3.92 -6.92 -14.54
C PHE A 82 3.57 -8.16 -13.69
N ASP A 83 2.39 -8.75 -13.88
CA ASP A 83 1.98 -9.97 -13.16
C ASP A 83 2.91 -11.16 -13.43
N ILE A 84 3.34 -11.33 -14.68
CA ILE A 84 4.31 -12.36 -15.09
C ILE A 84 5.67 -12.10 -14.44
N ALA A 85 6.16 -10.86 -14.52
CA ALA A 85 7.44 -10.48 -13.91
C ALA A 85 7.44 -10.71 -12.40
N TYR A 86 6.37 -10.29 -11.71
CA TYR A 86 6.22 -10.49 -10.27
C TYR A 86 6.09 -11.98 -9.89
N HIS A 87 5.38 -12.78 -10.70
CA HIS A 87 5.30 -14.23 -10.49
C HIS A 87 6.67 -14.91 -10.61
N ASN A 88 7.43 -14.58 -11.65
CA ASN A 88 8.77 -15.13 -11.88
C ASN A 88 9.75 -14.73 -10.77
N MET A 89 9.61 -13.51 -10.23
CA MET A 89 10.36 -13.05 -9.07
C MET A 89 10.06 -13.89 -7.82
N LYS A 90 8.78 -14.21 -7.57
CA LYS A 90 8.38 -15.08 -6.45
C LYS A 90 8.91 -16.51 -6.58
N GLN A 91 8.95 -17.04 -7.80
CA GLN A 91 9.50 -18.37 -8.10
C GLN A 91 11.03 -18.42 -8.07
N ARG A 92 11.70 -17.29 -7.76
CA ARG A 92 13.17 -17.13 -7.82
C ARG A 92 13.77 -17.43 -9.19
N VAL A 93 12.94 -17.38 -10.25
CA VAL A 93 13.39 -17.47 -11.64
C VAL A 93 14.16 -16.21 -12.03
N ILE A 94 13.71 -15.06 -11.51
CA ILE A 94 14.44 -13.80 -11.59
C ILE A 94 15.24 -13.63 -10.29
N ASP A 95 16.56 -13.52 -10.41
CA ASP A 95 17.43 -13.18 -9.29
C ASP A 95 17.27 -11.70 -8.96
N VAL A 96 16.61 -11.43 -7.84
CA VAL A 96 16.34 -10.06 -7.34
C VAL A 96 17.65 -9.30 -7.12
N ASN A 97 18.75 -9.99 -6.79
CA ASN A 97 20.05 -9.36 -6.57
C ASN A 97 20.71 -8.87 -7.87
N LYS A 98 20.22 -9.35 -9.02
CA LYS A 98 20.69 -8.93 -10.36
C LYS A 98 19.83 -7.84 -10.98
N ILE A 99 18.73 -7.45 -10.32
CA ILE A 99 17.93 -6.30 -10.75
C ILE A 99 18.73 -5.05 -10.35
N ASP A 100 19.06 -4.21 -11.33
CA ASP A 100 19.75 -2.95 -11.08
C ASP A 100 18.87 -2.03 -10.22
N TYR A 101 19.12 -2.06 -8.91
CA TYR A 101 18.32 -1.39 -7.91
C TYR A 101 18.90 -0.01 -7.63
N ASN A 102 18.47 0.97 -8.44
CA ASN A 102 18.87 2.35 -8.21
C ASN A 102 18.08 2.96 -7.03
N SER A 103 18.71 2.98 -5.85
CA SER A 103 18.12 3.50 -4.60
C SER A 103 17.60 4.95 -4.72
N ARG A 104 18.21 5.78 -5.59
CA ARG A 104 17.74 7.15 -5.87
C ARG A 104 16.40 7.17 -6.58
N HIS A 105 16.13 6.20 -7.45
CA HIS A 105 14.84 6.08 -8.14
C HIS A 105 13.74 5.64 -7.19
N VAL A 106 14.06 4.79 -6.21
CA VAL A 106 13.12 4.36 -5.17
C VAL A 106 12.70 5.54 -4.30
N GLY A 107 13.64 6.35 -3.80
CA GLY A 107 13.31 7.55 -3.02
C GLY A 107 12.37 8.50 -3.75
N LYS A 108 12.66 8.80 -5.02
CA LYS A 108 11.78 9.61 -5.89
C LYS A 108 10.40 8.98 -6.11
N THR A 109 10.33 7.65 -6.20
CA THR A 109 9.08 6.92 -6.39
C THR A 109 8.21 6.97 -5.12
N ILE A 110 8.82 6.81 -3.95
CA ILE A 110 8.18 6.96 -2.64
C ILE A 110 7.62 8.38 -2.48
N GLU A 111 8.40 9.41 -2.82
CA GLU A 111 7.97 10.81 -2.78
C GLU A 111 6.76 11.05 -3.70
N LYS A 112 6.80 10.53 -4.94
CA LYS A 112 5.65 10.59 -5.87
C LYS A 112 4.41 9.91 -5.31
N MET A 113 4.54 8.71 -4.74
CA MET A 113 3.42 8.00 -4.11
C MET A 113 2.82 8.81 -2.95
N GLN A 114 3.64 9.43 -2.11
CA GLN A 114 3.17 10.32 -1.04
C GLN A 114 2.41 11.52 -1.59
N LYS A 115 2.96 12.18 -2.61
CA LYS A 115 2.31 13.33 -3.26
C LYS A 115 0.95 12.97 -3.85
N PHE A 116 0.84 11.84 -4.57
CA PHE A 116 -0.42 11.39 -5.14
C PHE A 116 -1.43 10.96 -4.07
N THR A 117 -0.96 10.34 -2.99
CA THR A 117 -1.80 9.98 -1.85
C THR A 117 -2.40 11.23 -1.22
N ASN A 118 -1.58 12.24 -0.92
CA ASN A 118 -2.04 13.50 -0.34
C ASN A 118 -3.01 14.24 -1.27
N ALA A 119 -2.71 14.33 -2.56
CA ALA A 119 -3.60 14.95 -3.54
C ALA A 119 -4.96 14.24 -3.61
N THR A 120 -4.99 12.91 -3.50
CA THR A 120 -6.24 12.15 -3.53
C THR A 120 -7.07 12.33 -2.26
N VAL A 121 -6.42 12.50 -1.10
CA VAL A 121 -7.12 12.84 0.16
C VAL A 121 -7.78 14.22 0.04
N VAL A 122 -7.06 15.22 -0.49
CA VAL A 122 -7.62 16.55 -0.74
C VAL A 122 -8.79 16.49 -1.72
N LEU A 123 -8.65 15.72 -2.80
CA LEU A 123 -9.73 15.50 -3.77
C LEU A 123 -10.96 14.86 -3.11
N PHE A 124 -10.77 13.85 -2.25
CA PHE A 124 -11.87 13.19 -1.53
C PHE A 124 -12.62 14.16 -0.62
N ALA A 125 -11.90 15.01 0.13
CA ALA A 125 -12.51 16.03 0.98
C ALA A 125 -13.32 17.04 0.16
N ALA A 126 -12.77 17.52 -0.97
CA ALA A 126 -13.48 18.43 -1.87
C ALA A 126 -14.77 17.81 -2.46
N LEU A 127 -14.72 16.54 -2.88
CA LEU A 127 -15.90 15.83 -3.38
C LEU A 127 -16.98 15.64 -2.32
N THR A 128 -16.58 15.35 -1.08
CA THR A 128 -17.49 15.24 0.06
C THR A 128 -18.19 16.58 0.32
N GLY A 129 -17.42 17.69 0.38
CA GLY A 129 -17.99 19.02 0.58
C GLY A 129 -18.94 19.46 -0.55
N LEU A 130 -18.62 19.12 -1.80
CA LEU A 130 -19.51 19.40 -2.94
C LEU A 130 -20.84 18.66 -2.82
N ASN A 131 -20.80 17.37 -2.44
CA ASN A 131 -22.00 16.55 -2.25
C ASN A 131 -22.91 17.11 -1.13
N GLU A 132 -22.31 17.59 -0.04
CA GLU A 132 -23.04 18.24 1.05
C GLU A 132 -23.74 19.53 0.59
N LEU A 133 -23.02 20.38 -0.16
CA LEU A 133 -23.57 21.61 -0.72
C LEU A 133 -24.74 21.33 -1.67
N GLU A 134 -24.60 20.34 -2.55
CA GLU A 134 -25.68 19.93 -3.45
C GLU A 134 -26.92 19.44 -2.69
N ALA A 135 -26.72 18.68 -1.61
CA ALA A 135 -27.81 18.20 -0.77
C ALA A 135 -28.56 19.37 -0.09
N VAL A 136 -27.84 20.37 0.41
CA VAL A 136 -28.44 21.59 0.98
C VAL A 136 -29.22 22.36 -0.09
N LYS A 137 -28.62 22.58 -1.27
CA LYS A 137 -29.28 23.27 -2.40
C LYS A 137 -30.58 22.59 -2.80
N LYS A 138 -30.60 21.26 -2.91
CA LYS A 138 -31.81 20.48 -3.24
C LYS A 138 -32.90 20.65 -2.17
N LYS A 139 -32.55 20.70 -0.89
CA LYS A 139 -33.50 20.98 0.20
C LYS A 139 -34.10 22.39 0.11
N MET A 140 -33.28 23.40 -0.13
CA MET A 140 -33.74 24.79 -0.31
C MET A 140 -34.71 24.94 -1.48
N HIS A 141 -34.44 24.30 -2.62
CA HIS A 141 -35.36 24.30 -3.77
C HIS A 141 -36.66 23.56 -3.50
N LYS A 142 -36.66 22.57 -2.59
CA LYS A 142 -37.89 21.89 -2.18
C LYS A 142 -38.73 22.81 -1.28
N TRP A 143 -38.11 23.53 -0.35
CA TRP A 143 -38.81 24.50 0.50
C TRP A 143 -39.42 25.64 -0.30
N LYS A 144 -38.65 26.26 -1.21
CA LYS A 144 -39.13 27.32 -2.12
C LYS A 144 -40.29 26.94 -3.07
N ARG A 145 -40.60 25.65 -3.23
CA ARG A 145 -41.72 25.17 -4.06
C ARG A 145 -42.96 24.81 -3.24
N ASN A 146 -42.82 24.76 -1.93
CA ASN A 146 -43.89 24.43 -0.99
C ASN A 146 -44.41 25.67 -0.24
N ASP A 147 -43.80 26.84 -0.46
CA ASP A 147 -44.27 28.18 -0.10
C ASP A 147 -44.90 28.85 -1.33
#